data_AF-A0A3N5U487-F1
#
_entry.id   AF-A0A3N5U487-F1
#
_cell.length_a   1.000
_cell.length_b   1.000
_cell.length_c   1.000
_cell.angle_alpha   90.00
_cell.angle_beta   90.00
_cell.angle_gamma   90.00
#
_symmetry.space_group_name_H-M   'P 1'
#
loop_
_entity.id
_entity.type
_entity.pdbx_description
1 polymer ?
#
loop_
_entity_poly.entity_id
_entity_poly.type
_entity_poly.pdbx_seq_one_letter_code
_entity_poly.pdbx_strand_id
1 'polypeptide(L)'
;MKDQVLAFFTELPLFSQLPQKELLAVVEAVAVKTFAKGEVLFTQGRSKIDGIYILKSGEIELYYARDGLKTQRDTLRQGEIFGGIAVLMNAGVSVRTALATEESRCYVIPVELFLRLCHSYDFFQNAFVDAFARRMLDQPYASIVASSQACHFLAGITPFSFLPTEEIVKIAGELSTEFYPRNTTLFTQGVSVIESLYIIHQGAAERYFREEERETAGKLMGEGDIFGGISMLINNSIAIRSFKTVEDTHFYVWPKRRFLEVCKAHEHFLAFFTDTFGKRMLDRSYASIVAK
;
A
#
# COMPACT_ATOMS: atom_id res chain seq x y z
N MET A 1 32.23 12.79 20.34
CA MET A 1 31.23 12.42 19.31
C MET A 1 29.84 12.33 19.90
N LYS A 2 29.59 11.50 20.93
CA LYS A 2 28.26 11.39 21.57
C LYS A 2 27.70 12.73 22.09
N ASP A 3 28.51 13.58 22.69
CA ASP A 3 28.04 14.89 23.18
C ASP A 3 27.58 15.84 22.06
N GLN A 4 28.23 15.79 20.90
CA GLN A 4 27.82 16.57 19.72
C GLN A 4 26.53 16.03 19.10
N VAL A 5 26.34 14.71 19.11
CA VAL A 5 25.10 14.08 18.66
C VAL A 5 23.97 14.46 19.62
N LEU A 6 24.19 14.35 20.94
CA LEU A 6 23.22 14.75 21.95
C LEU A 6 22.82 16.23 21.78
N ALA A 7 23.79 17.14 21.71
CA ALA A 7 23.52 18.56 21.51
C ALA A 7 22.68 18.82 20.25
N PHE A 8 23.03 18.17 19.13
CA PHE A 8 22.27 18.28 17.89
C PHE A 8 20.82 17.81 18.04
N PHE A 9 20.58 16.64 18.66
CA PHE A 9 19.22 16.12 18.86
C PHE A 9 18.41 16.93 19.88
N THR A 10 19.06 17.55 20.87
CA THR A 10 18.40 18.46 21.83
C THR A 10 17.88 19.74 21.18
N GLU A 11 18.48 20.19 20.07
CA GLU A 11 18.01 21.36 19.32
C GLU A 11 16.83 21.06 18.40
N LEU A 12 16.59 19.78 18.06
CA LEU A 12 15.50 19.39 17.17
C LEU A 12 14.16 19.39 17.92
N PRO A 13 13.14 20.16 17.49
CA PRO A 13 11.88 20.30 18.22
C PRO A 13 11.16 18.98 18.52
N LEU A 14 11.29 17.98 17.64
CA LEU A 14 10.67 16.67 17.81
C LEU A 14 11.38 15.83 18.88
N PHE A 15 12.70 15.90 18.96
CA PHE A 15 13.50 15.06 19.85
C PHE A 15 13.73 15.72 21.22
N SER A 16 13.71 17.05 21.29
CA SER A 16 13.84 17.81 22.54
C SER A 16 12.68 17.58 23.52
N GLN A 17 11.53 17.10 23.02
CA GLN A 17 10.36 16.75 23.81
C GLN A 17 10.41 15.32 24.38
N LEU A 18 11.35 14.48 23.93
CA LEU A 18 11.48 13.13 24.46
C LEU A 18 12.04 13.15 25.89
N PRO A 19 11.64 12.21 26.76
CA PRO A 19 12.29 12.03 28.05
C PRO A 19 13.80 11.80 27.87
N GLN A 20 14.60 12.35 28.78
CA GLN A 20 16.07 12.30 28.67
C GLN A 20 16.62 10.89 28.42
N LYS A 21 16.04 9.87 29.07
CA LYS A 21 16.41 8.46 28.87
C LYS A 21 16.22 8.01 27.42
N GLU A 22 15.13 8.41 26.77
CA GLU A 22 14.85 8.07 25.38
C GLU A 22 15.75 8.81 24.41
N LEU A 23 16.00 10.10 24.68
CA LEU A 23 16.95 10.89 23.91
C LEU A 23 18.35 10.26 23.93
N LEU A 24 18.82 9.83 25.10
CA LEU A 24 20.09 9.11 25.24
C LEU A 24 20.09 7.79 24.46
N ALA A 25 18.99 7.03 24.49
CA ALA A 25 18.87 5.81 23.70
C ALA A 25 18.97 6.08 22.18
N VAL A 26 18.40 7.20 21.69
CA VAL A 26 18.56 7.64 20.30
C VAL A 26 20.01 7.97 19.98
N VAL A 27 20.67 8.75 20.84
CA VAL A 27 22.09 9.13 20.68
C VAL A 27 23.00 7.91 20.65
N GLU A 28 22.70 6.88 21.44
CA GLU A 28 23.48 5.64 21.48
C GLU A 28 23.27 4.76 20.26
N ALA A 29 22.06 4.73 19.69
CA ALA A 29 21.71 3.88 18.57
C ALA A 29 22.00 4.51 17.19
N VAL A 30 22.24 5.82 17.13
CA VAL A 30 22.41 6.54 15.86
C VAL A 30 23.68 6.11 15.13
N ALA A 31 23.54 5.80 13.84
CA ALA A 31 24.65 5.64 12.92
C ALA A 31 24.89 6.95 12.15
N VAL A 32 26.12 7.16 11.68
CA VAL A 32 26.46 8.26 10.77
C VAL A 32 26.61 7.68 9.37
N LYS A 33 25.86 8.20 8.40
CA LYS A 33 26.05 7.89 6.97
C LYS A 33 26.47 9.15 6.22
N THR A 34 27.42 9.00 5.31
CA THR A 34 27.90 10.06 4.43
C THR A 34 27.57 9.69 2.99
N PHE A 35 27.11 10.66 2.22
CA PHE A 35 26.72 10.52 0.83
C PHE A 35 27.52 11.51 -0.01
N ALA A 36 28.10 11.04 -1.11
CA ALA A 36 28.83 11.90 -2.03
C ALA A 36 27.87 12.80 -2.83
N LYS A 37 28.37 13.94 -3.30
CA LYS A 37 27.61 14.77 -4.24
C LYS A 37 27.23 13.96 -5.49
N GLY A 38 25.95 13.99 -5.83
CA GLY A 38 25.37 13.24 -6.96
C GLY A 38 24.91 11.83 -6.59
N GLU A 39 25.11 11.37 -5.35
CA GLU A 39 24.68 10.06 -4.90
C GLU A 39 23.16 10.00 -4.70
N VAL A 40 22.51 8.98 -5.27
CA VAL A 40 21.08 8.71 -5.04
C VAL A 40 20.95 7.80 -3.83
N LEU A 41 20.41 8.34 -2.75
CA LEU A 41 20.19 7.63 -1.48
C LEU A 41 19.04 6.63 -1.62
N PHE A 42 17.93 7.09 -2.19
CA PHE A 42 16.71 6.31 -2.35
C PHE A 42 16.09 6.60 -3.70
N THR A 43 15.60 5.56 -4.37
CA THR A 43 14.84 5.66 -5.62
C THR A 43 13.36 5.48 -5.34
N GLN A 44 12.53 6.41 -5.82
CA GLN A 44 11.07 6.36 -5.74
C GLN A 44 10.52 4.98 -6.12
N GLY A 45 9.63 4.45 -5.28
CA GLY A 45 8.90 3.20 -5.49
C GLY A 45 9.76 1.92 -5.47
N ARG A 46 11.10 2.05 -5.35
CA ARG A 46 12.03 0.91 -5.44
C ARG A 46 12.80 0.68 -4.16
N SER A 47 13.37 1.74 -3.59
CA SER A 47 14.20 1.58 -2.39
C SER A 47 13.35 1.38 -1.15
N LYS A 48 13.74 0.38 -0.34
CA LYS A 48 13.26 0.23 1.03
C LYS A 48 14.09 1.10 1.95
N ILE A 49 13.41 1.81 2.85
CA ILE A 49 14.01 2.65 3.88
C ILE A 49 14.50 1.75 5.01
N ASP A 50 15.79 1.86 5.33
CA ASP A 50 16.51 1.05 6.32
C ASP A 50 16.75 1.79 7.65
N GLY A 51 16.28 3.03 7.77
CA GLY A 51 16.41 3.85 8.96
C GLY A 51 15.76 5.22 8.76
N ILE A 52 15.62 5.99 9.84
CA ILE A 52 15.12 7.36 9.76
C ILE A 52 16.30 8.32 9.72
N TYR A 53 16.33 9.15 8.69
CA TYR A 53 17.46 10.00 8.38
C TYR A 53 17.20 11.42 8.86
N ILE A 54 18.18 11.99 9.54
CA ILE A 54 18.20 13.39 9.96
C ILE A 54 19.43 14.02 9.34
N LEU A 55 19.23 15.02 8.48
CA LEU A 55 20.32 15.67 7.77
C LEU A 55 21.15 16.50 8.75
N LYS A 56 22.42 16.12 8.95
CA LYS A 56 23.36 16.83 9.82
C LYS A 56 24.05 17.97 9.08
N SER A 57 24.45 17.75 7.83
CA SER A 57 25.14 18.74 6.99
C SER A 57 25.00 18.35 5.51
N GLY A 58 25.15 19.33 4.62
CA GLY A 58 24.95 19.15 3.18
C GLY A 58 23.52 19.45 2.76
N GLU A 59 23.10 18.88 1.62
CA GLU A 59 21.82 19.16 0.99
C GLU A 59 21.31 17.92 0.24
N ILE A 60 20.03 17.56 0.46
CA ILE A 60 19.37 16.45 -0.23
C ILE A 60 18.16 16.98 -1.00
N GLU A 61 18.15 16.80 -2.32
CA GLU A 61 16.98 17.04 -3.17
C GLU A 61 16.03 15.84 -3.13
N LEU A 62 14.76 16.08 -2.80
CA LEU A 62 13.65 15.14 -2.97
C LEU A 62 12.86 15.50 -4.22
N TYR A 63 12.57 14.52 -5.08
CA TYR A 63 11.77 14.75 -6.27
C TYR A 63 10.97 13.52 -6.70
N TYR A 64 9.97 13.74 -7.53
CA TYR A 64 9.31 12.66 -8.25
C TYR A 64 9.94 12.44 -9.61
N ALA A 65 10.17 11.18 -9.95
CA ALA A 65 10.51 10.77 -11.30
C ALA A 65 9.24 10.34 -12.04
N ARG A 66 8.84 11.09 -13.07
CA ARG A 66 7.76 10.71 -14.01
C ARG A 66 8.28 10.88 -15.43
N ASP A 67 8.19 9.83 -16.24
CA ASP A 67 8.62 9.82 -17.65
C ASP A 67 10.06 10.34 -17.88
N GLY A 68 10.96 10.02 -16.94
CA GLY A 68 12.36 10.47 -16.97
C GLY A 68 12.59 11.93 -16.55
N LEU A 69 11.55 12.68 -16.20
CA LEU A 69 11.61 14.06 -15.73
C LEU A 69 11.49 14.15 -14.21
N LYS A 70 12.23 15.10 -13.61
CA LYS A 70 12.11 15.46 -12.20
C LYS A 70 11.01 16.49 -11.98
N THR A 71 9.95 16.12 -11.28
CA THR A 71 8.83 17.01 -10.92
C THR A 71 8.72 17.20 -9.40
N GLN A 72 8.09 18.30 -8.98
CA GLN A 72 7.91 18.75 -7.58
C GLN A 72 9.17 18.50 -6.74
N ARG A 73 10.14 19.40 -6.84
CA ARG A 73 11.43 19.27 -6.16
C ARG A 73 11.38 20.00 -4.84
N ASP A 74 11.77 19.34 -3.76
CA ASP A 74 12.01 19.94 -2.46
C ASP A 74 13.46 19.73 -2.07
N THR A 75 13.98 20.62 -1.24
CA THR A 75 15.35 20.56 -0.76
C THR A 75 15.32 20.41 0.76
N LEU A 76 15.92 19.32 1.25
CA LEU A 76 16.14 19.12 2.67
C LEU A 76 17.43 19.80 3.11
N ARG A 77 17.35 20.47 4.26
CA ARG A 77 18.42 21.19 4.94
C ARG A 77 18.69 20.59 6.32
N GLN A 78 19.74 21.10 6.97
CA GLN A 78 20.16 20.66 8.29
C GLN A 78 18.99 20.62 9.28
N GLY A 79 18.88 19.50 10.00
CA GLY A 79 17.83 19.23 10.99
C GLY A 79 16.56 18.60 10.41
N GLU A 80 16.36 18.60 9.09
CA GLU A 80 15.19 17.98 8.48
C GLU A 80 15.26 16.46 8.49
N ILE A 81 14.08 15.84 8.68
CA ILE A 81 13.89 14.40 8.87
C ILE A 81 13.25 13.80 7.62
N PHE A 82 13.77 12.67 7.14
CA PHE A 82 13.18 11.90 6.03
C PHE A 82 13.24 10.40 6.26
N GLY A 83 12.44 9.65 5.49
CA GLY A 83 12.24 8.21 5.65
C GLY A 83 11.09 7.83 6.60
N GLY A 84 10.80 8.65 7.63
CA GLY A 84 9.79 8.34 8.67
C GLY A 84 8.39 8.05 8.12
N ILE A 85 7.90 8.90 7.22
CA ILE A 85 6.57 8.70 6.60
C ILE A 85 6.53 7.44 5.73
N ALA A 86 7.60 7.13 5.01
CA ALA A 86 7.65 5.92 4.20
C ALA A 86 7.58 4.67 5.08
N VAL A 87 8.30 4.66 6.20
CA VAL A 87 8.26 3.57 7.19
C VAL A 87 6.87 3.42 7.81
N LEU A 88 6.25 4.50 8.27
CA LEU A 88 4.95 4.44 8.96
C LEU A 88 3.77 4.16 8.01
N MET A 89 3.76 4.81 6.84
CA MET A 89 2.55 4.91 6.00
C MET A 89 2.69 4.22 4.64
N ASN A 90 3.88 3.79 4.22
CA ASN A 90 4.10 3.22 2.89
C ASN A 90 4.95 1.95 2.92
N ALA A 91 4.80 1.14 3.98
CA ALA A 91 5.50 -0.14 4.16
C ALA A 91 7.02 -0.05 3.94
N GLY A 92 7.62 1.07 4.34
CA GLY A 92 9.04 1.37 4.18
C GLY A 92 9.49 1.62 2.74
N VAL A 93 8.59 1.71 1.74
CA VAL A 93 8.97 2.03 0.36
C VAL A 93 9.11 3.54 0.19
N SER A 94 10.22 3.98 -0.41
CA SER A 94 10.42 5.42 -0.64
C SER A 94 9.38 5.99 -1.60
N VAL A 95 8.72 7.09 -1.19
CA VAL A 95 7.71 7.78 -2.02
C VAL A 95 8.37 8.71 -3.06
N ARG A 96 9.58 9.18 -2.78
CA ARG A 96 10.34 10.11 -3.65
C ARG A 96 11.76 9.61 -3.85
N THR A 97 12.41 10.10 -4.89
CA THR A 97 13.85 9.91 -5.05
C THR A 97 14.57 10.94 -4.19
N ALA A 98 15.60 10.51 -3.46
CA ALA A 98 16.46 11.35 -2.63
C ALA A 98 17.86 11.38 -3.24
N LEU A 99 18.33 12.57 -3.61
CA LEU A 99 19.62 12.81 -4.27
C LEU A 99 20.44 13.79 -3.44
N ALA A 100 21.67 13.43 -3.09
CA ALA A 100 22.61 14.37 -2.48
C ALA A 100 23.09 15.39 -3.53
N THR A 101 22.74 16.66 -3.36
CA THR A 101 23.21 17.76 -4.23
C THR A 101 24.58 18.28 -3.80
N GLU A 102 25.01 17.94 -2.58
CA GLU A 102 26.32 18.20 -1.98
C GLU A 102 26.80 16.99 -1.16
N GLU A 103 28.08 16.95 -0.74
CA GLU A 103 28.50 15.95 0.26
C GLU A 103 27.63 16.11 1.51
N SER A 104 26.87 15.08 1.83
CA SER A 104 25.83 15.14 2.85
C SER A 104 26.06 14.10 3.92
N ARG A 105 25.87 14.49 5.19
CA ARG A 105 25.99 13.59 6.34
C ARG A 105 24.67 13.51 7.05
N CYS A 106 24.22 12.30 7.36
CA CYS A 106 22.98 12.05 8.08
C CYS A 106 23.26 11.28 9.37
N TYR A 107 22.52 11.61 10.41
CA TYR A 107 22.29 10.68 11.51
C TYR A 107 21.14 9.75 11.12
N VAL A 108 21.32 8.44 11.35
CA VAL A 108 20.37 7.41 10.97
C VAL A 108 19.91 6.66 12.21
N ILE A 109 18.62 6.81 12.53
CA ILE A 109 17.95 6.11 13.63
C ILE A 109 17.45 4.75 13.12
N PRO A 110 17.73 3.64 13.82
CA PRO A 110 17.17 2.33 13.45
C PRO A 110 15.64 2.32 13.41
N VAL A 111 15.06 1.57 12.47
CA VAL A 111 13.61 1.51 12.26
C VAL A 111 12.88 1.02 13.52
N GLU A 112 13.41 0.01 14.20
CA GLU A 112 12.82 -0.59 15.38
C GLU A 112 12.73 0.41 16.54
N LEU A 113 13.80 1.20 16.72
CA LEU A 113 13.84 2.26 17.72
C LEU A 113 12.82 3.36 17.39
N PHE A 114 12.78 3.79 16.13
CA PHE A 114 11.82 4.78 15.67
C PHE A 114 10.37 4.33 15.88
N LEU A 115 10.02 3.10 15.48
CA LEU A 115 8.68 2.53 15.66
C LEU A 115 8.31 2.43 17.15
N ARG A 116 9.25 2.04 18.01
CA ARG A 116 9.05 2.03 19.46
C ARG A 116 8.73 3.42 20.01
N LEU A 117 9.44 4.46 19.56
CA LEU A 117 9.19 5.83 19.96
C LEU A 117 7.81 6.31 19.50
N CYS A 118 7.44 6.03 18.24
CA CYS A 118 6.08 6.34 17.75
C CYS A 118 5.00 5.63 18.57
N HIS A 119 5.20 4.36 18.95
CA HIS A 119 4.22 3.63 19.74
C HIS A 119 4.13 4.13 21.20
N SER A 120 5.23 4.63 21.75
CA SER A 120 5.31 5.03 23.16
C SER A 120 4.93 6.50 23.40
N TYR A 121 4.98 7.34 22.35
CA TYR A 121 4.81 8.79 22.47
C TYR A 121 3.95 9.36 21.33
N ASP A 122 2.69 9.65 21.63
CA ASP A 122 1.71 10.17 20.66
C ASP A 122 2.20 11.43 19.95
N PHE A 123 2.82 12.38 20.68
CA PHE A 123 3.35 13.61 20.06
C PHE A 123 4.41 13.30 18.98
N PHE A 124 5.19 12.24 19.19
CA PHE A 124 6.25 11.83 18.28
C PHE A 124 5.66 11.19 17.03
N GLN A 125 4.66 10.31 17.18
CA GLN A 125 3.92 9.73 16.05
C GLN A 125 3.14 10.80 15.27
N ASN A 126 2.39 11.66 15.97
CA ASN A 126 1.52 12.66 15.37
C ASN A 126 2.29 13.66 14.51
N ALA A 127 3.54 13.99 14.85
CA ALA A 127 4.39 14.83 14.00
C ALA A 127 4.52 14.27 12.57
N PHE A 128 4.62 12.94 12.40
CA PHE A 128 4.69 12.30 11.09
C PHE A 128 3.31 12.09 10.45
N VAL A 129 2.29 11.75 11.26
CA VAL A 129 0.90 11.61 10.78
C VAL A 129 0.41 12.93 10.21
N ASP A 130 0.60 14.04 10.91
CA ASP A 130 0.19 15.37 10.48
C ASP A 130 0.96 15.82 9.24
N ALA A 131 2.27 15.54 9.19
CA ALA A 131 3.09 15.83 8.01
C ALA A 131 2.62 15.01 6.80
N PHE A 132 2.23 13.76 6.99
CA PHE A 132 1.65 12.91 5.95
C PHE A 132 0.29 13.44 5.50
N ALA A 133 -0.62 13.74 6.42
CA ALA A 133 -1.95 14.26 6.13
C ALA A 133 -1.89 15.57 5.31
N ARG A 134 -0.98 16.49 5.67
CA ARG A 134 -0.73 17.71 4.88
C ARG A 134 -0.25 17.41 3.47
N ARG A 135 0.63 16.42 3.30
CA ARG A 135 1.15 16.02 1.98
C ARG A 135 0.11 15.30 1.13
N MET A 136 -0.84 14.57 1.73
CA MET A 136 -1.94 13.94 1.01
C MET A 136 -2.92 14.94 0.38
N LEU A 137 -2.89 16.22 0.77
CA LEU A 137 -3.62 17.28 0.08
C LEU A 137 -3.03 17.59 -1.31
N ASP A 138 -1.75 17.25 -1.55
CA ASP A 138 -1.13 17.33 -2.86
C ASP A 138 -1.50 16.11 -3.71
N GLN A 139 -2.26 16.33 -4.78
CA GLN A 139 -2.78 15.27 -5.65
C GLN A 139 -1.67 14.37 -6.25
N PRO A 140 -0.56 14.91 -6.77
CA PRO A 140 0.56 14.09 -7.23
C PRO A 140 1.16 13.21 -6.13
N TYR A 141 1.36 13.72 -4.91
CA TYR A 141 1.79 12.94 -3.76
C TYR A 141 0.81 11.81 -3.44
N ALA A 142 -0.47 12.14 -3.29
CA ALA A 142 -1.51 11.17 -2.94
C ALA A 142 -1.62 10.03 -3.96
N SER A 143 -1.59 10.34 -5.25
CA SER A 143 -1.66 9.32 -6.33
C SER A 143 -0.48 8.34 -6.30
N ILE A 144 0.73 8.83 -5.98
CA ILE A 144 1.94 8.00 -5.93
C ILE A 144 1.92 7.09 -4.70
N VAL A 145 1.51 7.62 -3.55
CA VAL A 145 1.37 6.81 -2.33
C VAL A 145 0.30 5.74 -2.52
N ALA A 146 -0.88 6.10 -3.03
CA ALA A 146 -1.95 5.15 -3.29
C ALA A 146 -1.49 4.02 -4.23
N SER A 147 -0.82 4.36 -5.34
CA SER A 147 -0.28 3.36 -6.28
C SER A 147 0.80 2.49 -5.63
N SER A 148 1.68 3.07 -4.81
CA SER A 148 2.73 2.34 -4.10
C SER A 148 2.15 1.35 -3.08
N GLN A 149 1.17 1.79 -2.28
CA GLN A 149 0.47 0.95 -1.30
C GLN A 149 -0.28 -0.18 -2.00
N ALA A 150 -1.02 0.12 -3.07
CA ALA A 150 -1.73 -0.87 -3.85
C ALA A 150 -0.77 -1.90 -4.48
N CYS A 151 0.36 -1.46 -5.04
CA CYS A 151 1.39 -2.35 -5.57
C CYS A 151 1.92 -3.31 -4.49
N HIS A 152 2.23 -2.78 -3.30
CA HIS A 152 2.71 -3.61 -2.20
C HIS A 152 1.65 -4.61 -1.73
N PHE A 153 0.41 -4.16 -1.60
CA PHE A 153 -0.73 -5.00 -1.21
C PHE A 153 -0.96 -6.14 -2.20
N LEU A 154 -1.05 -5.82 -3.50
CA LEU A 154 -1.25 -6.82 -4.56
C LEU A 154 -0.12 -7.84 -4.60
N ALA A 155 1.14 -7.43 -4.42
CA ALA A 155 2.27 -8.36 -4.41
C ALA A 155 2.19 -9.42 -3.28
N GLY A 156 1.44 -9.16 -2.22
CA GLY A 156 1.26 -10.07 -1.09
C GLY A 156 0.09 -11.06 -1.22
N ILE A 157 -0.83 -10.85 -2.18
CA ILE A 157 -2.08 -11.64 -2.26
C ILE A 157 -2.13 -12.53 -3.50
N THR A 158 -2.75 -13.69 -3.37
CA THR A 158 -2.98 -14.60 -4.51
C THR A 158 -4.22 -14.16 -5.29
N PRO A 159 -4.21 -14.17 -6.64
CA PRO A 159 -3.15 -14.66 -7.54
C PRO A 159 -2.15 -13.60 -8.01
N PHE A 160 -2.24 -12.36 -7.52
CA PHE A 160 -1.37 -11.27 -7.95
C PHE A 160 0.12 -11.52 -7.65
N SER A 161 0.42 -12.26 -6.58
CA SER A 161 1.79 -12.71 -6.26
C SER A 161 2.42 -13.62 -7.32
N PHE A 162 1.66 -14.13 -8.29
CA PHE A 162 2.18 -14.90 -9.43
C PHE A 162 2.68 -14.03 -10.57
N LEU A 163 2.36 -12.73 -10.55
CA LEU A 163 2.70 -11.81 -11.63
C LEU A 163 4.10 -11.20 -11.43
N PRO A 164 4.81 -10.87 -12.52
CA PRO A 164 6.02 -10.07 -12.46
C PRO A 164 5.77 -8.71 -11.79
N THR A 165 6.77 -8.18 -11.08
CA THR A 165 6.65 -6.90 -10.38
C THR A 165 6.27 -5.76 -11.32
N GLU A 166 6.80 -5.72 -12.55
CA GLU A 166 6.40 -4.70 -13.52
C GLU A 166 4.91 -4.75 -13.90
N GLU A 167 4.30 -5.93 -13.91
CA GLU A 167 2.87 -6.05 -14.22
C GLU A 167 2.02 -5.60 -13.02
N ILE A 168 2.43 -5.95 -11.79
CA ILE A 168 1.77 -5.48 -10.56
C ILE A 168 1.79 -3.95 -10.47
N VAL A 169 2.92 -3.31 -10.83
CA VAL A 169 3.02 -1.84 -10.86
C VAL A 169 2.02 -1.22 -11.84
N LYS A 170 1.84 -1.82 -13.04
CA LYS A 170 0.84 -1.35 -14.00
C LYS A 170 -0.58 -1.50 -13.44
N ILE A 171 -0.89 -2.66 -12.87
CA ILE A 171 -2.21 -2.93 -12.27
C ILE A 171 -2.50 -1.91 -11.18
N ALA A 172 -1.56 -1.68 -10.27
CA ALA A 172 -1.72 -0.73 -9.16
C ALA A 172 -2.03 0.69 -9.62
N GLY A 173 -1.48 1.13 -10.76
CA GLY A 173 -1.78 2.43 -11.37
C GLY A 173 -3.14 2.53 -12.06
N GLU A 174 -3.83 1.40 -12.27
CA GLU A 174 -5.15 1.31 -12.92
C GLU A 174 -6.30 1.10 -11.93
N LEU A 175 -5.99 0.87 -10.65
CA LEU A 175 -7.01 0.63 -9.62
C LEU A 175 -7.75 1.92 -9.26
N SER A 176 -9.07 1.83 -9.15
CA SER A 176 -9.86 2.79 -8.39
C SER A 176 -10.12 2.26 -6.98
N THR A 177 -10.45 3.17 -6.05
CA THR A 177 -10.91 2.80 -4.71
C THR A 177 -12.39 3.12 -4.59
N GLU A 178 -13.18 2.16 -4.12
CA GLU A 178 -14.61 2.34 -3.85
C GLU A 178 -14.91 2.02 -2.38
N PHE A 179 -15.79 2.81 -1.76
CA PHE A 179 -16.26 2.62 -0.40
C PHE A 179 -17.72 2.21 -0.41
N TYR A 180 -18.06 1.18 0.36
CA TYR A 180 -19.43 0.75 0.60
C TYR A 180 -19.66 0.59 2.11
N PRO A 181 -20.70 1.24 2.68
CA PRO A 181 -21.01 1.08 4.09
C PRO A 181 -21.52 -0.32 4.39
N ARG A 182 -21.55 -0.67 5.67
CA ARG A 182 -22.12 -1.94 6.16
C ARG A 182 -23.51 -2.24 5.56
N ASN A 183 -23.77 -3.52 5.28
CA ASN A 183 -25.04 -4.05 4.75
C ASN A 183 -25.43 -3.56 3.35
N THR A 184 -24.46 -3.12 2.55
CA THR A 184 -24.71 -2.75 1.15
C THR A 184 -24.65 -4.00 0.28
N THR A 185 -25.70 -4.28 -0.48
CA THR A 185 -25.69 -5.34 -1.49
C THR A 185 -25.12 -4.78 -2.78
N LEU A 186 -23.93 -5.25 -3.17
CA LEU A 186 -23.25 -4.80 -4.38
C LEU A 186 -23.72 -5.60 -5.60
N PHE A 187 -23.86 -6.92 -5.44
CA PHE A 187 -24.22 -7.81 -6.54
C PHE A 187 -25.31 -8.78 -6.12
N THR A 188 -26.27 -9.00 -7.03
CA THR A 188 -27.31 -10.01 -6.91
C THR A 188 -27.04 -11.13 -7.90
N GLN A 189 -27.00 -12.36 -7.40
CA GLN A 189 -26.84 -13.58 -8.20
C GLN A 189 -27.79 -13.61 -9.40
N GLY A 190 -27.26 -13.98 -10.57
CA GLY A 190 -28.03 -14.16 -11.81
C GLY A 190 -28.53 -12.87 -12.46
N VAL A 191 -28.43 -11.73 -11.76
CA VAL A 191 -29.00 -10.45 -12.19
C VAL A 191 -27.90 -9.43 -12.48
N SER A 192 -26.99 -9.24 -11.54
CA SER A 192 -25.97 -8.20 -11.69
C SER A 192 -24.90 -8.58 -12.70
N VAL A 193 -24.56 -7.63 -13.57
CA VAL A 193 -23.43 -7.72 -14.49
C VAL A 193 -22.18 -7.16 -13.79
N ILE A 194 -21.09 -7.91 -13.83
CA ILE A 194 -19.81 -7.58 -13.23
C ILE A 194 -18.83 -7.15 -14.32
N GLU A 195 -18.42 -5.88 -14.27
CA GLU A 195 -17.48 -5.26 -15.22
C GLU A 195 -16.14 -4.88 -14.60
N SER A 196 -15.90 -5.28 -13.34
CA SER A 196 -14.65 -5.07 -12.64
C SER A 196 -14.36 -6.22 -11.66
N LEU A 197 -13.08 -6.41 -11.36
CA LEU A 197 -12.62 -7.26 -10.27
C LEU A 197 -12.62 -6.44 -8.98
N TYR A 198 -13.27 -6.95 -7.93
CA TYR A 198 -13.32 -6.30 -6.62
C TYR A 198 -12.38 -7.03 -5.67
N ILE A 199 -11.45 -6.31 -5.06
CA ILE A 199 -10.47 -6.84 -4.12
C ILE A 199 -10.69 -6.11 -2.80
N ILE A 200 -10.96 -6.84 -1.72
CA ILE A 200 -11.18 -6.23 -0.41
C ILE A 200 -9.85 -5.71 0.11
N HIS A 201 -9.71 -4.39 0.22
CA HIS A 201 -8.52 -3.74 0.78
C HIS A 201 -8.65 -3.55 2.29
N GLN A 202 -9.84 -3.20 2.77
CA GLN A 202 -10.14 -3.03 4.19
C GLN A 202 -11.61 -3.33 4.43
N GLY A 203 -11.92 -3.99 5.55
CA GLY A 203 -13.29 -4.38 5.92
C GLY A 203 -13.60 -5.82 5.55
N ALA A 204 -14.89 -6.16 5.51
CA ALA A 204 -15.35 -7.51 5.23
C ALA A 204 -16.67 -7.53 4.47
N ALA A 205 -16.83 -8.57 3.67
CA ALA A 205 -18.04 -8.83 2.91
C ALA A 205 -18.39 -10.32 2.96
N GLU A 206 -19.58 -10.67 2.51
CA GLU A 206 -20.00 -12.06 2.38
C GLU A 206 -20.53 -12.33 0.99
N ARG A 207 -20.25 -13.55 0.51
CA ARG A 207 -20.85 -14.09 -0.71
C ARG A 207 -21.76 -15.26 -0.39
N TYR A 208 -22.91 -15.32 -1.03
CA TYR A 208 -23.93 -16.32 -0.74
C TYR A 208 -24.74 -16.69 -1.98
N PHE A 209 -25.41 -17.85 -1.94
CA PHE A 209 -26.47 -18.17 -2.90
C PHE A 209 -27.83 -17.73 -2.35
N ARG A 210 -28.73 -17.35 -3.26
CA ARG A 210 -30.15 -17.14 -2.97
C ARG A 210 -30.98 -18.24 -3.65
N GLU A 211 -31.69 -19.04 -2.87
CA GLU A 211 -32.60 -20.10 -3.33
C GLU A 211 -34.00 -19.83 -2.78
N GLU A 212 -35.03 -19.70 -3.64
CA GLU A 212 -36.44 -19.53 -3.23
C GLU A 212 -36.65 -18.51 -2.08
N GLU A 213 -36.06 -17.32 -2.24
CA GLU A 213 -36.04 -16.21 -1.24
C GLU A 213 -35.26 -16.47 0.07
N ARG A 214 -34.66 -17.65 0.26
CA ARG A 214 -33.77 -17.93 1.40
C ARG A 214 -32.30 -17.73 1.02
N GLU A 215 -31.57 -17.06 1.91
CA GLU A 215 -30.11 -16.94 1.82
C GLU A 215 -29.48 -18.21 2.39
N THR A 216 -28.66 -18.88 1.58
CA THR A 216 -27.76 -19.94 2.06
C THR A 216 -26.74 -19.36 3.05
N ALA A 217 -26.13 -20.20 3.90
CA ALA A 217 -25.04 -19.76 4.77
C ALA A 217 -23.94 -19.09 3.94
N GLY A 218 -23.77 -17.78 4.13
CA GLY A 218 -22.79 -16.98 3.41
C GLY A 218 -21.37 -17.38 3.77
N LYS A 219 -20.46 -17.28 2.80
CA LYS A 219 -19.02 -17.36 3.07
C LYS A 219 -18.49 -15.95 3.29
N LEU A 220 -17.95 -15.72 4.49
CA LEU A 220 -17.26 -14.49 4.84
C LEU A 220 -15.99 -14.34 3.99
N MET A 221 -15.72 -13.11 3.59
CA MET A 221 -14.57 -12.67 2.81
C MET A 221 -13.93 -11.48 3.52
N GLY A 222 -12.61 -11.47 3.60
CA GLY A 222 -11.83 -10.44 4.29
C GLY A 222 -10.77 -9.81 3.39
N GLU A 223 -9.84 -9.08 4.00
CA GLU A 223 -8.73 -8.44 3.32
C GLU A 223 -7.97 -9.40 2.38
N GLY A 224 -7.76 -8.97 1.13
CA GLY A 224 -7.12 -9.73 0.07
C GLY A 224 -8.04 -10.67 -0.71
N ASP A 225 -9.26 -10.94 -0.23
CA ASP A 225 -10.22 -11.75 -0.97
C ASP A 225 -10.77 -11.01 -2.19
N ILE A 226 -11.06 -11.80 -3.24
CA ILE A 226 -11.40 -11.29 -4.58
C ILE A 226 -12.80 -11.75 -5.00
N PHE A 227 -13.58 -10.83 -5.56
CA PHE A 227 -14.90 -11.09 -6.13
C PHE A 227 -14.97 -10.67 -7.62
N GLY A 228 -15.73 -11.42 -8.41
CA GLY A 228 -16.04 -11.09 -9.81
C GLY A 228 -15.21 -11.80 -10.88
N GLY A 229 -14.00 -12.27 -10.57
CA GLY A 229 -13.08 -12.84 -11.58
C GLY A 229 -13.67 -14.04 -12.34
N ILE A 230 -14.27 -14.98 -11.60
CA ILE A 230 -14.94 -16.15 -12.17
C ILE A 230 -16.13 -15.72 -13.03
N SER A 231 -16.98 -14.81 -12.55
CA SER A 231 -18.14 -14.32 -13.31
C SER A 231 -17.72 -13.73 -14.66
N MET A 232 -16.66 -12.91 -14.67
CA MET A 232 -16.14 -12.27 -15.88
C MET A 232 -15.51 -13.26 -16.88
N LEU A 233 -14.83 -14.30 -16.39
CA LEU A 233 -14.11 -15.24 -17.26
C LEU A 233 -15.03 -16.26 -17.93
N ILE A 234 -16.07 -16.74 -17.22
CA ILE A 234 -16.78 -17.97 -17.61
C ILE A 234 -18.28 -17.93 -17.40
N ASN A 235 -18.84 -16.84 -16.86
CA ASN A 235 -20.29 -16.68 -16.70
C ASN A 235 -20.82 -15.42 -17.38
N ASN A 236 -20.21 -15.02 -18.50
CA ASN A 236 -20.63 -13.85 -19.29
C ASN A 236 -20.81 -12.57 -18.44
N SER A 237 -19.94 -12.38 -17.46
CA SER A 237 -20.01 -11.30 -16.46
C SER A 237 -21.21 -11.35 -15.52
N ILE A 238 -22.13 -12.30 -15.62
CA ILE A 238 -23.26 -12.41 -14.68
C ILE A 238 -22.76 -12.94 -13.33
N ALA A 239 -23.18 -12.28 -12.25
CA ALA A 239 -22.80 -12.67 -10.90
C ALA A 239 -23.27 -14.10 -10.56
N ILE A 240 -22.33 -15.01 -10.27
CA ILE A 240 -22.66 -16.40 -9.86
C ILE A 240 -23.15 -16.44 -8.39
N ARG A 241 -22.82 -15.43 -7.60
CA ARG A 241 -23.18 -15.31 -6.18
C ARG A 241 -23.68 -13.90 -5.91
N SER A 242 -24.54 -13.75 -4.92
CA SER A 242 -24.83 -12.45 -4.34
C SER A 242 -23.66 -12.04 -3.44
N PHE A 243 -23.45 -10.74 -3.29
CA PHE A 243 -22.34 -10.17 -2.54
C PHE A 243 -22.80 -8.93 -1.79
N LYS A 244 -22.60 -8.93 -0.47
CA LYS A 244 -22.96 -7.80 0.40
C LYS A 244 -21.86 -7.52 1.42
N THR A 245 -21.66 -6.26 1.78
CA THR A 245 -20.73 -5.88 2.84
C THR A 245 -21.30 -6.26 4.21
N VAL A 246 -20.45 -6.76 5.11
CA VAL A 246 -20.84 -7.06 6.51
C VAL A 246 -20.41 -5.96 7.48
N GLU A 247 -19.52 -5.08 7.05
CA GLU A 247 -19.08 -3.85 7.70
C GLU A 247 -18.66 -2.80 6.66
N ASP A 248 -18.22 -1.62 7.11
CA ASP A 248 -17.71 -0.57 6.24
C ASP A 248 -16.47 -1.07 5.48
N THR A 249 -16.56 -1.13 4.15
CA THR A 249 -15.58 -1.85 3.32
C THR A 249 -15.05 -0.97 2.20
N HIS A 250 -13.73 -0.96 2.05
CA HIS A 250 -13.00 -0.35 0.94
C HIS A 250 -12.50 -1.42 -0.02
N PHE A 251 -12.74 -1.21 -1.31
CA PHE A 251 -12.32 -2.10 -2.38
C PHE A 251 -11.31 -1.42 -3.28
N TYR A 252 -10.26 -2.15 -3.66
CA TYR A 252 -9.62 -1.89 -4.94
C TYR A 252 -10.49 -2.48 -6.06
N VAL A 253 -10.78 -1.67 -7.06
CA VAL A 253 -11.63 -2.05 -8.20
C VAL A 253 -10.79 -1.97 -9.47
N TRP A 254 -10.68 -3.10 -10.16
CA TRP A 254 -9.84 -3.25 -11.34
C TRP A 254 -10.69 -3.54 -12.58
N PRO A 255 -10.61 -2.72 -13.66
CA PRO A 255 -11.49 -2.86 -14.81
C PRO A 255 -11.35 -4.20 -15.55
N LYS A 256 -12.48 -4.79 -15.95
CA LYS A 256 -12.56 -6.07 -16.68
C LYS A 256 -11.62 -6.14 -17.87
N ARG A 257 -11.54 -5.08 -18.69
CA ARG A 257 -10.69 -5.07 -19.89
C ARG A 257 -9.25 -5.46 -19.56
N ARG A 258 -8.68 -4.81 -18.53
CA ARG A 258 -7.29 -5.05 -18.11
C ARG A 258 -7.13 -6.38 -17.40
N PHE A 259 -8.08 -6.75 -16.54
CA PHE A 259 -8.12 -8.08 -15.94
C PHE A 259 -8.06 -9.21 -16.99
N LEU A 260 -8.88 -9.13 -18.03
CA LEU A 260 -8.90 -10.14 -19.11
C LEU A 260 -7.61 -10.15 -19.94
N GLU A 261 -7.01 -8.99 -20.19
CA GLU A 261 -5.71 -8.90 -20.87
C GLU A 261 -4.60 -9.59 -20.07
N VAL A 262 -4.53 -9.36 -18.75
CA VAL A 262 -3.54 -10.00 -17.87
C VAL A 262 -3.78 -11.51 -17.77
N CYS A 263 -5.02 -11.96 -17.64
CA CYS A 263 -5.35 -13.39 -17.68
C CYS A 263 -4.87 -14.07 -18.98
N LYS A 264 -4.99 -13.40 -20.14
CA LYS A 264 -4.49 -13.94 -21.42
C LYS A 264 -2.97 -14.00 -21.48
N ALA A 265 -2.28 -13.05 -20.83
CA ALA A 265 -0.82 -12.96 -20.85
C ALA A 265 -0.14 -13.86 -19.80
N HIS A 266 -0.84 -14.24 -18.72
CA HIS A 266 -0.26 -14.95 -17.58
C HIS A 266 -1.08 -16.20 -17.20
N GLU A 267 -0.66 -17.37 -17.69
CA GLU A 267 -1.38 -18.64 -17.54
C GLU A 267 -1.63 -19.02 -16.07
N HIS A 268 -0.62 -18.90 -15.19
CA HIS A 268 -0.79 -19.21 -13.76
C HIS A 268 -1.80 -18.29 -13.06
N PHE A 269 -1.89 -17.03 -13.49
CA PHE A 269 -2.86 -16.08 -12.98
C PHE A 269 -4.28 -16.46 -13.41
N LEU A 270 -4.47 -16.84 -14.68
CA LEU A 270 -5.74 -17.36 -15.20
C LEU A 270 -6.15 -18.66 -14.50
N ALA A 271 -5.20 -19.61 -14.36
CA ALA A 271 -5.42 -20.92 -13.77
C ALA A 271 -6.02 -20.84 -12.36
N PHE A 272 -5.60 -19.86 -11.55
CA PHE A 272 -6.18 -19.64 -10.24
C PHE A 272 -7.72 -19.51 -10.27
N PHE A 273 -8.25 -18.74 -11.22
CA PHE A 273 -9.69 -18.53 -11.34
C PHE A 273 -10.40 -19.75 -11.94
N THR A 274 -9.82 -20.37 -12.97
CA THR A 274 -10.43 -21.51 -13.66
C THR A 274 -10.38 -22.79 -12.82
N ASP A 275 -9.31 -23.04 -12.08
CA ASP A 275 -9.19 -24.19 -11.18
C ASP A 275 -10.12 -24.05 -9.98
N THR A 276 -10.21 -22.83 -9.44
CA THR A 276 -11.18 -22.52 -8.39
C THR A 276 -12.60 -22.77 -8.88
N PHE A 277 -12.91 -22.44 -10.13
CA PHE A 277 -14.19 -22.79 -10.74
C PHE A 277 -14.35 -24.30 -10.94
N GLY A 278 -13.35 -25.00 -11.50
CA GLY A 278 -13.40 -26.44 -11.74
C GLY A 278 -13.63 -27.23 -10.46
N LYS A 279 -12.93 -26.88 -9.37
CA LYS A 279 -13.17 -27.44 -8.04
C LYS A 279 -14.59 -27.16 -7.53
N ARG A 280 -15.13 -25.98 -7.82
CA ARG A 280 -16.51 -25.61 -7.43
C ARG A 280 -17.57 -26.32 -8.29
N MET A 281 -17.31 -26.66 -9.55
CA MET A 281 -18.23 -27.47 -10.37
C MET A 281 -18.41 -28.90 -9.85
N LEU A 282 -17.51 -29.40 -9.01
CA LEU A 282 -17.69 -30.67 -8.29
C LEU A 282 -18.72 -30.57 -7.16
N ASP A 283 -19.04 -29.35 -6.69
CA ASP A 283 -20.11 -29.09 -5.73
C ASP A 283 -21.46 -29.07 -6.47
N ARG A 284 -22.34 -30.03 -6.14
CA ARG A 284 -23.66 -30.17 -6.77
C ARG A 284 -24.53 -28.92 -6.63
N SER A 285 -24.40 -28.17 -5.53
CA SER A 285 -25.14 -26.92 -5.33
C SER A 285 -24.70 -25.83 -6.29
N TYR A 286 -23.42 -25.84 -6.66
CA TYR A 286 -22.84 -24.87 -7.59
C TYR A 286 -23.14 -25.24 -9.04
N ALA A 287 -23.01 -26.53 -9.39
CA ALA A 287 -23.22 -27.02 -10.75
C ALA A 287 -24.67 -26.83 -11.24
N SER A 288 -25.68 -27.04 -10.38
CA SER A 288 -27.09 -26.88 -10.74
C SER A 288 -27.49 -25.42 -11.05
N ILE A 289 -26.75 -24.46 -10.51
CA ILE A 289 -27.00 -23.02 -10.67
C ILE A 289 -26.32 -22.48 -11.92
N VAL A 290 -25.13 -22.98 -12.26
CA VAL A 290 -24.36 -22.54 -13.45
C VAL A 290 -24.85 -23.21 -14.74
N ALA A 291 -25.47 -24.39 -14.65
CA ALA A 291 -25.95 -25.15 -15.82
C ALA A 291 -27.33 -24.70 -16.36
N LYS A 292 -27.89 -23.59 -15.87
CA LYS A 292 -29.14 -22.99 -16.35
C LYS A 292 -28.86 -21.75 -17.18
#